data_AF-A0A1B6G223-F1
#
_entry.id   AF-A0A1B6G223-F1
#
_cell.length_a   1.000
_cell.length_b   1.000
_cell.length_c   1.000
_cell.angle_alpha   90.00
_cell.angle_beta   90.00
_cell.angle_gamma   90.00
#
_symmetry.space_group_name_H-M   'P 1'
#
loop_
_entity.id
_entity.type
_entity.pdbx_description
1 polymer ?
#
loop_
_entity_poly.entity_id
_entity_poly.type
_entity_poly.pdbx_seq_one_letter_code
_entity_poly.pdbx_strand_id
1 'polypeptide(L)'
;GVSGFTAAATLLEHNVTDLVVLEASDRIGGRIHTVEFGGVVLDRGAEFCHGEVDNAVYDLIGPYDLLTSYDTLTTPNQCLSINTTGHVFNVTALRELGMKAFQIIYKGNLSHFNGSVADYFFPRLDQLFEERNVDSYTREALRRLAPLWEGAASGTDDLSVSGAWGQSNYWECEGDYNLKWKNGTRGYKTIFDFLSKKFPNPSEELPVMNKTVLGKQVTRIE
;
A
#
# COMPACT_ATOMS: atom_id res chain seq x y z
N GLY A 1 -5.34 9.66 -12.69
CA GLY A 1 -5.16 8.83 -11.46
C GLY A 1 -6.43 8.77 -10.60
N VAL A 2 -6.46 7.97 -9.51
CA VAL A 2 -7.69 7.69 -8.72
C VAL A 2 -8.39 8.92 -8.17
N SER A 3 -7.67 9.85 -7.54
CA SER A 3 -8.27 11.07 -6.98
C SER A 3 -8.98 11.93 -8.03
N GLY A 4 -8.34 12.16 -9.18
CA GLY A 4 -8.95 12.89 -10.29
C GLY A 4 -10.14 12.16 -10.92
N PHE A 5 -10.10 10.82 -10.98
CA PHE A 5 -11.23 10.02 -11.45
C PHE A 5 -12.43 10.13 -10.52
N THR A 6 -12.21 9.99 -9.20
CA THR A 6 -13.26 10.15 -8.18
C THR A 6 -13.85 11.56 -8.23
N ALA A 7 -13.01 12.60 -8.31
CA ALA A 7 -13.50 13.98 -8.41
C ALA A 7 -14.40 14.18 -9.64
N ALA A 8 -14.01 13.65 -10.81
CA ALA A 8 -14.83 13.70 -12.01
C ALA A 8 -16.14 12.92 -11.86
N ALA A 9 -16.11 11.72 -11.26
CA ALA A 9 -17.31 10.95 -10.97
C ALA A 9 -18.27 11.71 -10.05
N THR A 10 -17.77 12.29 -8.95
CA THR A 10 -18.57 13.09 -8.02
C THR A 10 -19.20 14.32 -8.69
N LEU A 11 -18.47 15.02 -9.56
CA LEU A 11 -19.01 16.16 -10.31
C LEU A 11 -20.15 15.72 -11.25
N LEU A 12 -19.95 14.62 -12.00
CA LEU A 12 -20.97 14.07 -12.89
C LEU A 12 -22.22 13.62 -12.14
N GLU A 13 -22.05 13.00 -10.96
CA GLU A 13 -23.15 12.60 -10.08
C GLU A 13 -24.00 13.79 -9.62
N HIS A 14 -23.38 14.97 -9.48
CA HIS A 14 -24.06 16.23 -9.12
C HIS A 14 -24.48 17.07 -10.34
N ASN A 15 -24.58 16.47 -11.53
CA ASN A 15 -24.95 17.11 -12.79
C ASN A 15 -24.01 18.24 -13.26
N VAL A 16 -22.80 18.33 -12.70
CA VAL A 16 -21.74 19.17 -13.26
C VAL A 16 -21.13 18.42 -14.43
N THR A 17 -21.49 18.81 -15.65
CA THR A 17 -21.11 18.08 -16.88
C THR A 17 -20.08 18.83 -17.73
N ASP A 18 -19.86 20.11 -17.47
CA ASP A 18 -18.83 20.92 -18.13
C ASP A 18 -17.48 20.72 -17.43
N LEU A 19 -16.85 19.59 -17.74
CA LEU A 19 -15.52 19.22 -17.24
C LEU A 19 -14.72 18.44 -18.27
N VAL A 20 -13.41 18.47 -18.11
CA VAL A 20 -12.46 17.64 -18.84
C VAL A 20 -11.41 17.10 -17.88
N VAL A 21 -11.07 15.82 -18.03
CA VAL A 21 -9.97 15.17 -17.32
C VAL A 21 -8.84 14.98 -18.31
N LEU A 22 -7.67 15.56 -18.02
CA LEU A 22 -6.47 15.39 -18.84
C LEU A 22 -5.54 14.38 -18.14
N GLU A 23 -5.24 13.28 -18.81
CA GLU A 23 -4.33 12.24 -18.32
C GLU A 23 -3.13 12.18 -19.27
N ALA A 24 -1.93 12.32 -18.70
CA ALA A 24 -0.70 12.38 -19.49
C ALA A 24 -0.32 11.01 -20.05
N SER A 25 -0.66 9.93 -19.33
CA SER A 25 -0.47 8.57 -19.83
C SER A 25 -1.47 8.23 -20.93
N ASP A 26 -1.16 7.19 -21.68
CA ASP A 26 -2.05 6.46 -22.59
C ASP A 26 -3.09 5.57 -21.89
N ARG A 27 -3.19 5.64 -20.55
CA ARG A 27 -4.12 4.87 -19.72
C ARG A 27 -4.57 5.66 -18.51
N ILE A 28 -5.73 5.29 -17.96
CA ILE A 28 -6.14 5.78 -16.63
C ILE A 28 -5.39 5.04 -15.51
N GLY A 29 -5.65 5.46 -14.27
CA GLY A 29 -5.19 4.77 -13.06
C GLY A 29 -4.00 5.43 -12.38
N GLY A 30 -3.08 6.04 -13.13
CA GLY A 30 -1.85 6.59 -12.57
C GLY A 30 -1.06 5.50 -11.84
N ARG A 31 -0.86 5.64 -10.53
CA ARG A 31 -0.18 4.65 -9.66
C ARG A 31 -1.03 3.39 -9.37
N ILE A 32 -2.29 3.36 -9.76
CA ILE A 32 -3.05 2.09 -9.87
C ILE A 32 -2.79 1.54 -11.27
N HIS A 33 -2.10 0.42 -11.36
CA HIS A 33 -1.68 -0.15 -12.64
C HIS A 33 -1.73 -1.67 -12.60
N THR A 34 -2.84 -2.22 -13.10
CA THR A 34 -3.03 -3.66 -13.25
C THR A 34 -2.74 -4.06 -14.69
N VAL A 35 -1.91 -5.07 -14.89
CA VAL A 35 -1.56 -5.66 -16.19
C VAL A 35 -1.92 -7.13 -16.24
N GLU A 36 -2.04 -7.68 -17.45
CA GLU A 36 -2.02 -9.13 -17.64
C GLU A 36 -0.63 -9.59 -18.06
N PHE A 37 -0.14 -10.65 -17.44
CA PHE A 37 1.15 -11.25 -17.73
C PHE A 37 1.03 -12.77 -17.65
N GLY A 38 1.29 -13.49 -18.74
CA GLY A 38 1.24 -14.95 -18.75
C GLY A 38 -0.12 -15.55 -18.36
N GLY A 39 -1.23 -14.85 -18.65
CA GLY A 39 -2.59 -15.28 -18.28
C GLY A 39 -2.96 -15.04 -16.82
N VAL A 40 -2.12 -14.35 -16.05
CA VAL A 40 -2.42 -13.90 -14.69
C VAL A 40 -2.52 -12.38 -14.63
N VAL A 41 -3.37 -11.89 -13.73
CA VAL A 41 -3.53 -10.47 -13.45
C VAL A 41 -2.49 -10.08 -12.39
N LEU A 42 -1.71 -9.02 -12.66
CA LEU A 42 -0.69 -8.49 -11.76
C LEU A 42 -0.93 -7.01 -11.51
N ASP A 43 -0.92 -6.61 -10.24
CA ASP A 43 -0.91 -5.21 -9.83
C ASP A 43 0.54 -4.71 -9.73
N ARG A 44 0.96 -3.90 -10.70
CA ARG A 44 2.30 -3.26 -10.74
C ARG A 44 2.37 -1.95 -9.96
N GLY A 45 1.28 -1.59 -9.31
CA GLY A 45 1.10 -0.33 -8.57
C GLY A 45 0.43 -0.61 -7.24
N ALA A 46 -0.65 0.11 -6.93
CA ALA A 46 -1.48 -0.23 -5.78
C ALA A 46 -1.96 -1.70 -5.86
N GLU A 47 -1.76 -2.45 -4.79
CA GLU A 47 -1.98 -3.91 -4.74
C GLU A 47 -2.78 -4.36 -3.52
N PHE A 48 -2.61 -3.70 -2.38
CA PHE A 48 -3.20 -4.09 -1.09
C PHE A 48 -4.36 -3.19 -0.66
N CYS A 49 -5.34 -3.79 0.01
CA CYS A 49 -6.32 -3.08 0.83
C CYS A 49 -5.92 -3.28 2.29
N HIS A 50 -5.45 -2.23 2.97
CA HIS A 50 -4.96 -2.35 4.35
C HIS A 50 -6.11 -2.09 5.33
N GLY A 51 -6.62 -3.13 5.98
CA GLY A 51 -7.66 -3.04 7.00
C GLY A 51 -9.08 -2.92 6.44
N GLU A 52 -10.03 -3.43 7.20
CA GLU A 52 -11.46 -3.42 6.91
C GLU A 52 -12.22 -2.26 7.56
N VAL A 53 -11.67 -1.66 8.62
CA VAL A 53 -12.33 -0.61 9.40
C VAL A 53 -11.84 0.76 8.99
N ASP A 54 -12.77 1.69 8.73
CA ASP A 54 -12.49 3.07 8.30
C ASP A 54 -11.64 3.16 7.02
N ASN A 55 -11.75 2.15 6.15
CA ASN A 55 -11.05 2.10 4.87
C ASN A 55 -12.04 2.30 3.71
N ALA A 56 -11.96 3.46 3.05
CA ALA A 56 -12.85 3.82 1.95
C ALA A 56 -12.82 2.84 0.75
N VAL A 57 -11.71 2.12 0.53
CA VAL A 57 -11.66 1.07 -0.48
C VAL A 57 -12.45 -0.14 -0.02
N TYR A 58 -12.23 -0.59 1.22
CA TYR A 58 -12.96 -1.73 1.78
C TYR A 58 -14.46 -1.46 1.89
N ASP A 59 -14.87 -0.28 2.33
CA ASP A 59 -16.27 0.13 2.40
C ASP A 59 -16.98 0.02 1.04
N LEU A 60 -16.25 0.34 -0.04
CA LEU A 60 -16.77 0.33 -1.39
C LEU A 60 -16.92 -1.09 -1.96
N ILE A 61 -15.96 -1.98 -1.68
CA ILE A 61 -15.84 -3.28 -2.37
C ILE A 61 -16.06 -4.51 -1.47
N GLY A 62 -16.01 -4.35 -0.16
CA GLY A 62 -16.09 -5.42 0.84
C GLY A 62 -17.28 -6.36 0.67
N PRO A 63 -18.49 -5.86 0.34
CA PRO A 63 -19.67 -6.71 0.11
C PRO A 63 -19.58 -7.66 -1.09
N TYR A 64 -18.58 -7.52 -1.97
CA TYR A 64 -18.54 -8.20 -3.28
C TYR A 64 -17.52 -9.35 -3.36
N ASP A 65 -16.95 -9.76 -2.22
CA ASP A 65 -16.07 -10.93 -2.11
C ASP A 65 -14.85 -10.89 -3.06
N LEU A 66 -14.29 -9.68 -3.28
CA LEU A 66 -13.19 -9.45 -4.22
C LEU A 66 -11.79 -9.60 -3.61
N LEU A 67 -11.71 -9.62 -2.27
CA LEU A 67 -10.46 -9.60 -1.51
C LEU A 67 -10.21 -10.94 -0.81
N THR A 68 -8.95 -11.28 -0.60
CA THR A 68 -8.53 -12.45 0.19
C THR A 68 -7.32 -12.10 1.06
N SER A 69 -7.28 -12.67 2.25
CA SER A 69 -6.19 -12.50 3.20
C SER A 69 -4.97 -13.32 2.78
N TYR A 70 -3.81 -12.65 2.70
CA TYR A 70 -2.53 -13.32 2.53
C TYR A 70 -1.82 -13.60 3.88
N ASP A 71 -2.34 -13.14 5.01
CA ASP A 71 -1.67 -13.31 6.31
C ASP A 71 -1.46 -14.80 6.66
N THR A 72 -2.42 -15.65 6.29
CA THR A 72 -2.34 -17.12 6.48
C THR A 72 -1.10 -17.76 5.85
N LEU A 73 -0.62 -17.22 4.73
CA LEU A 73 0.58 -17.70 4.02
C LEU A 73 1.89 -17.29 4.71
N THR A 74 1.81 -16.34 5.65
CA THR A 74 2.97 -15.81 6.37
C THR A 74 3.06 -16.31 7.81
N THR A 75 2.18 -17.22 8.21
CA THR A 75 2.19 -17.81 9.55
C THR A 75 3.51 -18.56 9.81
N PRO A 76 4.05 -18.57 11.05
CA PRO A 76 5.36 -19.16 11.32
C PRO A 76 5.50 -20.63 10.89
N ASN A 77 4.41 -21.39 10.90
CA ASN A 77 4.41 -22.81 10.52
C ASN A 77 4.33 -23.04 9.00
N GLN A 78 4.08 -21.99 8.22
CA GLN A 78 3.98 -22.04 6.74
C GLN A 78 5.18 -21.37 6.05
N CYS A 79 6.12 -20.82 6.82
CA CYS A 79 7.25 -20.06 6.29
C CYS A 79 8.60 -20.60 6.82
N LEU A 80 9.63 -20.51 5.99
CA LEU A 80 11.01 -20.85 6.33
C LEU A 80 11.88 -19.61 6.11
N SER A 81 12.50 -19.11 7.18
CA SER A 81 13.42 -17.97 7.11
C SER A 81 14.86 -18.47 7.19
N ILE A 82 15.66 -18.17 6.16
CA ILE A 82 17.06 -18.58 6.04
C ILE A 82 17.89 -17.41 5.52
N ASN A 83 19.11 -17.24 6.01
CA ASN A 83 20.08 -16.31 5.42
C ASN A 83 20.93 -16.95 4.32
N THR A 84 21.80 -16.17 3.69
CA THR A 84 22.69 -16.62 2.61
C THR A 84 23.73 -17.67 3.04
N THR A 85 23.96 -17.84 4.35
CA THR A 85 24.86 -18.86 4.90
C THR A 85 24.16 -20.20 5.17
N GLY A 86 22.84 -20.26 5.01
CA GLY A 86 22.03 -21.44 5.34
C GLY A 86 21.58 -21.50 6.81
N HIS A 87 21.82 -20.46 7.61
CA HIS A 87 21.31 -20.37 8.98
C HIS A 87 19.78 -20.27 8.96
N VAL A 88 19.10 -21.19 9.66
CA VAL A 88 17.65 -21.23 9.78
C VAL A 88 17.23 -20.50 11.04
N PHE A 89 16.39 -19.48 10.90
CA PHE A 89 15.88 -18.70 12.02
C PHE A 89 14.68 -19.37 12.69
N ASN A 90 14.52 -19.12 14.00
CA ASN A 90 13.23 -19.34 14.64
C ASN A 90 12.24 -18.27 14.13
N VAL A 91 11.34 -18.67 13.23
CA VAL A 91 10.43 -17.75 12.52
C VAL A 91 9.49 -17.03 13.48
N THR A 92 9.01 -17.68 14.54
CA THR A 92 8.15 -17.06 15.56
C THR A 92 8.90 -15.94 16.27
N ALA A 93 10.10 -16.21 16.78
CA ALA A 93 10.91 -15.22 17.47
C ALA A 93 11.32 -14.05 16.54
N LEU A 94 11.71 -14.37 15.29
CA LEU A 94 12.06 -13.36 14.30
C LEU A 94 10.87 -12.45 13.96
N ARG A 95 9.67 -13.03 13.78
CA ARG A 95 8.44 -12.27 13.50
C ARG A 95 8.04 -11.39 14.67
N GLU A 96 8.04 -11.91 15.90
CA GLU A 96 7.72 -11.12 17.10
C GLU A 96 8.66 -9.93 17.27
N LEU A 97 9.96 -10.14 17.05
CA LEU A 97 10.95 -9.07 17.14
C LEU A 97 10.84 -8.10 15.96
N GLY A 98 10.56 -8.59 14.75
CA GLY A 98 10.29 -7.78 13.57
C GLY A 98 9.06 -6.88 13.74
N MET A 99 7.98 -7.38 14.34
CA MET A 99 6.80 -6.57 14.68
C MET A 99 7.14 -5.46 15.67
N LYS A 100 7.97 -5.74 16.69
CA LYS A 100 8.43 -4.72 17.64
C LYS A 100 9.31 -3.67 16.95
N ALA A 101 10.18 -4.09 16.03
CA ALA A 101 10.97 -3.17 15.21
C ALA A 101 10.06 -2.28 14.36
N PHE A 102 9.06 -2.86 13.67
CA PHE A 102 8.08 -2.11 12.87
C PHE A 102 7.34 -1.07 13.72
N GLN A 103 6.89 -1.45 14.93
CA GLN A 103 6.20 -0.53 15.86
C GLN A 103 7.01 0.70 16.26
N ILE A 104 8.35 0.69 16.14
CA ILE A 104 9.17 1.89 16.38
C ILE A 104 8.72 3.03 15.45
N ILE A 105 8.44 2.72 14.18
CA ILE A 105 8.08 3.70 13.15
C ILE A 105 6.61 4.14 13.31
N TYR A 106 5.69 3.21 13.60
CA TYR A 106 4.25 3.48 13.56
C TYR A 106 3.63 3.88 14.91
N LYS A 107 4.20 3.48 16.05
CA LYS A 107 3.65 3.75 17.40
C LYS A 107 4.55 4.61 18.28
N GLY A 108 5.63 5.15 17.72
CA GLY A 108 6.59 5.99 18.44
C GLY A 108 6.23 7.47 18.45
N ASN A 109 7.04 8.27 19.15
CA ASN A 109 7.01 9.74 19.08
C ASN A 109 7.63 10.27 17.77
N LEU A 110 7.46 9.55 16.66
CA LEU A 110 8.04 9.91 15.35
C LEU A 110 7.51 11.28 14.87
N SER A 111 6.25 11.60 15.20
CA SER A 111 5.59 12.88 14.90
C SER A 111 6.26 14.10 15.53
N HIS A 112 7.03 13.92 16.60
CA HIS A 112 7.74 14.99 17.30
C HIS A 112 9.25 15.00 17.02
N PHE A 113 9.71 14.12 16.13
CA PHE A 113 11.12 14.02 15.80
C PHE A 113 11.48 14.91 14.61
N ASN A 114 12.51 15.74 14.78
CA ASN A 114 13.04 16.58 13.71
C ASN A 114 14.21 15.87 13.02
N GLY A 115 13.91 15.18 11.91
CA GLY A 115 14.90 14.46 11.12
C GLY A 115 14.26 13.41 10.21
N SER A 116 15.10 12.53 9.69
CA SER A 116 14.63 11.42 8.85
C SER A 116 14.05 10.26 9.67
N VAL A 117 13.33 9.35 9.02
CA VAL A 117 12.90 8.09 9.61
C VAL A 117 14.13 7.27 10.03
N ALA A 118 15.21 7.26 9.25
CA ALA A 118 16.46 6.58 9.60
C ALA A 118 17.06 7.09 10.93
N ASP A 119 17.17 8.42 11.08
CA ASP A 119 17.73 9.06 12.27
C ASP A 119 16.94 8.72 13.54
N TYR A 120 15.62 8.53 13.40
CA TYR A 120 14.76 8.10 14.50
C TYR A 120 14.86 6.58 14.76
N PHE A 121 14.80 5.79 13.69
CA PHE A 121 14.59 4.35 13.73
C PHE A 121 15.82 3.58 14.20
N PHE A 122 16.99 3.80 13.59
CA PHE A 122 18.16 2.96 13.85
C PHE A 122 18.66 3.00 15.30
N PRO A 123 18.75 4.17 15.97
CA PRO A 123 19.15 4.20 17.38
C PRO A 123 18.20 3.42 18.30
N ARG A 124 16.89 3.43 17.99
CA ARG A 124 15.86 2.71 18.76
C ARG A 124 15.84 1.23 18.46
N LEU A 125 16.14 0.85 17.21
CA LEU A 125 16.34 -0.55 16.84
C LEU A 125 17.54 -1.14 17.60
N ASP A 126 18.63 -0.38 17.71
CA ASP A 126 19.82 -0.79 18.46
C ASP A 126 19.52 -0.98 19.94
N GLN A 127 18.77 -0.05 20.54
CA GLN A 127 18.27 -0.18 21.91
C GLN A 127 17.42 -1.45 22.09
N LEU A 128 16.48 -1.72 21.17
CA LEU A 128 15.65 -2.93 21.20
C LEU A 128 16.51 -4.20 21.16
N PHE A 129 17.59 -4.21 20.37
CA PHE A 129 18.51 -5.34 20.28
C PHE A 129 19.26 -5.60 21.58
N GLU A 130 19.70 -4.55 22.28
CA GLU A 130 20.36 -4.70 23.58
C GLU A 130 19.38 -5.16 24.66
N GLU A 131 18.21 -4.53 24.76
CA GLU A 131 17.20 -4.86 25.78
C GLU A 131 16.68 -6.30 25.68
N ARG A 132 16.67 -6.86 24.47
CA ARG A 132 16.20 -8.23 24.20
C ARG A 132 17.33 -9.25 24.07
N ASN A 133 18.58 -8.86 24.26
CA ASN A 133 19.76 -9.72 24.08
C ASN A 133 19.73 -10.46 22.73
N VAL A 134 19.42 -9.74 21.66
CA VAL A 134 19.23 -10.30 20.31
C VAL A 134 20.58 -10.76 19.76
N ASP A 135 20.64 -11.97 19.23
CA ASP A 135 21.86 -12.56 18.67
C ASP A 135 22.31 -11.86 17.37
N SER A 136 23.57 -12.06 16.97
CA SER A 136 24.16 -11.37 15.83
C SER A 136 23.47 -11.67 14.50
N TYR A 137 23.01 -12.90 14.28
CA TYR A 137 22.32 -13.26 13.03
C TYR A 137 20.97 -12.56 12.94
N THR A 138 20.20 -12.56 14.04
CA THR A 138 18.90 -11.88 14.08
C THR A 138 19.05 -10.36 13.96
N ARG A 139 20.07 -9.77 14.59
CA ARG A 139 20.40 -8.33 14.43
C ARG A 139 20.67 -7.99 12.97
N GLU A 140 21.53 -8.76 12.29
CA GLU A 140 21.84 -8.58 10.87
C GLU A 140 20.59 -8.67 10.01
N ALA A 141 19.77 -9.72 10.22
CA ALA A 141 18.55 -9.94 9.47
C ALA A 141 17.58 -8.75 9.62
N LEU A 142 17.32 -8.29 10.84
CA LEU A 142 16.39 -7.19 11.08
C LEU A 142 16.91 -5.83 10.64
N ARG A 143 18.24 -5.57 10.74
CA ARG A 143 18.84 -4.36 10.16
C ARG A 143 18.66 -4.29 8.65
N ARG A 144 18.60 -5.44 7.97
CA ARG A 144 18.37 -5.49 6.52
C ARG A 144 16.88 -5.46 6.18
N LEU A 145 16.08 -6.30 6.84
CA LEU A 145 14.68 -6.49 6.48
C LEU A 145 13.82 -5.30 6.89
N ALA A 146 13.95 -4.77 8.11
CA ALA A 146 13.09 -3.68 8.57
C ALA A 146 13.07 -2.45 7.63
N PRO A 147 14.22 -1.90 7.17
CA PRO A 147 14.19 -0.78 6.23
C PRO A 147 13.71 -1.17 4.83
N LEU A 148 13.93 -2.42 4.38
CA LEU A 148 13.38 -2.88 3.10
C LEU A 148 11.86 -2.96 3.12
N TRP A 149 11.30 -3.48 4.22
CA TRP A 149 9.85 -3.57 4.41
C TRP A 149 9.21 -2.19 4.50
N GLU A 150 9.77 -1.30 5.32
CA GLU A 150 9.33 0.10 5.40
C GLU A 150 9.46 0.81 4.05
N GLY A 151 10.59 0.63 3.37
CA GLY A 151 10.81 1.20 2.04
C GLY A 151 9.78 0.75 1.02
N ALA A 152 9.42 -0.53 1.03
CA ALA A 152 8.36 -1.07 0.18
C ALA A 152 6.98 -0.47 0.50
N ALA A 153 6.67 -0.26 1.79
CA ALA A 153 5.40 0.34 2.21
C ALA A 153 5.31 1.84 1.87
N SER A 154 6.40 2.57 2.06
CA SER A 154 6.46 4.04 1.95
C SER A 154 6.96 4.52 0.57
N GLY A 155 7.32 3.61 -0.32
CA GLY A 155 7.81 3.92 -1.67
C GLY A 155 9.16 4.63 -1.67
N THR A 156 10.07 4.23 -0.77
CA THR A 156 11.43 4.76 -0.66
C THR A 156 12.47 3.64 -0.69
N ASP A 157 13.63 3.90 -1.27
CA ASP A 157 14.78 2.99 -1.21
C ASP A 157 15.66 3.22 0.02
N ASP A 158 15.53 4.39 0.66
CA ASP A 158 16.32 4.80 1.82
C ASP A 158 15.44 5.52 2.85
N LEU A 159 15.53 5.13 4.11
CA LEU A 159 14.80 5.78 5.19
C LEU A 159 15.36 7.15 5.56
N SER A 160 16.58 7.49 5.10
CA SER A 160 17.18 8.80 5.36
C SER A 160 16.55 9.93 4.54
N VAL A 161 15.85 9.59 3.44
CA VAL A 161 15.14 10.58 2.61
C VAL A 161 13.66 10.73 3.00
N SER A 162 13.15 9.85 3.85
CA SER A 162 11.81 9.95 4.41
C SER A 162 11.81 10.83 5.65
N GLY A 163 10.99 11.88 5.67
CA GLY A 163 10.83 12.73 6.84
C GLY A 163 9.97 12.06 7.92
N ALA A 164 10.44 12.07 9.17
CA ALA A 164 9.74 11.48 10.31
C ALA A 164 8.31 12.01 10.48
N TRP A 165 8.13 13.33 10.38
CA TRP A 165 6.81 13.97 10.49
C TRP A 165 5.82 13.50 9.42
N GLY A 166 6.26 13.43 8.15
CA GLY A 166 5.41 12.96 7.05
C GLY A 166 4.96 11.51 7.25
N GLN A 167 5.88 10.64 7.68
CA GLN A 167 5.58 9.24 7.98
C GLN A 167 4.57 9.08 9.11
N SER A 168 4.67 9.92 10.14
CA SER A 168 3.80 9.85 11.32
C SER A 168 2.33 10.22 11.05
N ASN A 169 2.03 10.77 9.87
CA ASN A 169 0.66 11.10 9.46
C ASN A 169 -0.04 9.96 8.72
N TYR A 170 0.59 8.78 8.60
CA TYR A 170 -0.07 7.61 8.05
C TYR A 170 -1.21 7.15 8.98
N TRP A 171 -2.39 6.95 8.41
CA TRP A 171 -3.56 6.49 9.15
C TRP A 171 -3.71 4.97 8.98
N GLU A 172 -3.47 4.24 10.07
CA GLU A 172 -3.66 2.79 10.13
C GLU A 172 -5.16 2.45 10.23
N CYS A 173 -5.68 1.72 9.25
CA CYS A 173 -7.04 1.17 9.27
C CYS A 173 -7.03 -0.19 9.99
N GLU A 174 -7.96 -0.41 10.93
CA GLU A 174 -7.95 -1.65 11.71
C GLU A 174 -8.31 -2.89 10.86
N GLY A 175 -7.74 -4.05 11.24
CA GLY A 175 -8.03 -5.34 10.64
C GLY A 175 -6.84 -5.98 9.92
N ASP A 176 -7.09 -6.66 8.80
CA ASP A 176 -6.07 -7.35 8.01
C ASP A 176 -5.37 -6.40 7.03
N TYR A 177 -4.07 -6.20 7.26
CA TYR A 177 -3.20 -5.39 6.41
C TYR A 177 -2.74 -6.11 5.13
N ASN A 178 -3.08 -7.39 4.96
CA ASN A 178 -2.62 -8.22 3.84
C ASN A 178 -3.77 -8.65 2.93
N LEU A 179 -4.85 -7.87 2.84
CA LEU A 179 -5.92 -8.15 1.88
C LEU A 179 -5.45 -7.78 0.47
N LYS A 180 -5.60 -8.75 -0.45
CA LYS A 180 -5.28 -8.59 -1.87
C LYS A 180 -6.47 -8.97 -2.74
N TRP A 181 -6.50 -8.44 -3.95
CA TRP A 181 -7.49 -8.81 -4.95
C TRP A 181 -7.36 -10.28 -5.33
N LYS A 182 -8.48 -11.01 -5.31
CA LYS A 182 -8.53 -12.43 -5.69
C LYS A 182 -8.15 -12.63 -7.16
N ASN A 183 -7.57 -13.78 -7.47
CA ASN A 183 -7.36 -14.17 -8.86
C ASN A 183 -8.71 -14.24 -9.60
N GLY A 184 -8.76 -13.68 -10.81
CA GLY A 184 -9.97 -13.61 -11.61
C GLY A 184 -10.86 -12.38 -11.35
N THR A 185 -10.55 -11.52 -10.37
CA THR A 185 -11.35 -10.29 -10.09
C THR A 185 -10.80 -9.02 -10.75
N ARG A 186 -9.96 -9.18 -11.79
CA ARG A 186 -9.34 -8.10 -12.59
C ARG A 186 -8.39 -7.17 -11.83
N GLY A 187 -8.07 -7.46 -10.56
CA GLY A 187 -7.07 -6.74 -9.76
C GLY A 187 -7.52 -5.34 -9.33
N TYR A 188 -6.59 -4.52 -8.86
CA TYR A 188 -6.90 -3.23 -8.23
C TYR A 188 -7.64 -2.25 -9.16
N LYS A 189 -7.43 -2.32 -10.48
CA LYS A 189 -8.17 -1.47 -11.45
C LYS A 189 -9.69 -1.62 -11.35
N THR A 190 -10.22 -2.70 -10.78
CA THR A 190 -11.65 -2.89 -10.59
C THR A 190 -12.29 -1.80 -9.73
N ILE A 191 -11.51 -1.13 -8.87
CA ILE A 191 -11.98 0.04 -8.10
C ILE A 191 -12.62 1.12 -8.99
N PHE A 192 -12.13 1.29 -10.23
CA PHE A 192 -12.66 2.31 -11.15
C PHE A 192 -14.10 2.01 -11.60
N ASP A 193 -14.48 0.74 -11.66
CA ASP A 193 -15.86 0.36 -12.01
C ASP A 193 -16.83 0.68 -10.87
N PHE A 194 -16.37 0.60 -9.61
CA PHE A 194 -17.15 1.04 -8.46
C PHE A 194 -17.25 2.57 -8.39
N LEU A 195 -16.14 3.26 -8.58
CA LEU A 195 -16.08 4.73 -8.54
C LEU A 195 -16.93 5.37 -9.64
N SER A 196 -17.05 4.74 -10.80
CA SER A 196 -17.95 5.19 -11.87
C SER A 196 -19.36 4.63 -11.76
N LYS A 197 -19.71 3.89 -10.70
CA LYS A 197 -20.99 3.18 -10.55
C LYS A 197 -21.31 2.16 -11.64
N LYS A 198 -20.36 1.84 -12.53
CA LYS A 198 -20.50 0.78 -13.54
C LYS A 198 -20.80 -0.58 -12.91
N PHE A 199 -20.23 -0.82 -11.75
CA PHE A 199 -20.55 -1.98 -10.94
C PHE A 199 -21.15 -1.52 -9.61
N PRO A 200 -22.21 -2.16 -9.10
CA PRO A 200 -22.85 -3.38 -9.62
C PRO A 200 -23.89 -3.14 -10.74
N ASN A 201 -24.27 -1.89 -11.03
CA ASN A 201 -25.33 -1.58 -11.99
C ASN A 201 -24.79 -0.79 -13.21
N PRO A 202 -24.45 -1.45 -14.33
CA PRO A 202 -23.89 -0.78 -15.51
C PRO A 202 -24.79 0.31 -16.11
N SER A 203 -26.10 0.27 -15.85
CA SER A 203 -27.03 1.30 -16.33
C SER A 203 -26.87 2.64 -15.61
N GLU A 204 -26.22 2.65 -14.43
CA GLU A 204 -25.93 3.84 -13.63
C GLU A 204 -24.50 4.36 -13.83
N GLU A 205 -23.76 3.81 -14.81
CA GLU A 205 -22.37 4.20 -15.09
C GLU A 205 -22.25 5.70 -15.37
N LEU A 206 -21.46 6.37 -14.54
CA LEU A 206 -21.02 7.75 -14.74
C LEU A 206 -20.00 7.78 -15.87
N PRO A 207 -20.19 8.60 -16.92
CA PRO A 207 -19.36 8.56 -18.13
C PRO A 207 -18.02 9.30 -17.96
N VAL A 208 -17.26 9.00 -16.90
CA VAL A 208 -15.96 9.62 -16.58
C VAL A 208 -14.98 9.45 -17.75
N MET A 209 -14.98 8.28 -18.38
CA MET A 209 -14.13 8.00 -19.55
C MET A 209 -14.44 8.90 -20.74
N ASN A 210 -15.71 9.27 -20.96
CA ASN A 210 -16.09 10.18 -22.04
C ASN A 210 -15.59 11.61 -21.80
N LYS A 211 -15.29 11.96 -20.54
CA LYS A 211 -14.70 13.24 -20.14
C LYS A 211 -13.17 13.19 -20.08
N THR A 212 -12.56 12.02 -20.31
CA THR A 212 -11.11 11.82 -20.14
C THR A 212 -10.39 11.83 -21.48
N VAL A 213 -9.39 12.71 -21.60
CA VAL A 213 -8.50 12.78 -22.76
C VAL A 213 -7.12 12.27 -22.36
N LEU A 214 -6.72 11.15 -22.94
CA LEU A 214 -5.42 10.50 -22.71
C LEU A 214 -4.30 11.14 -23.56
N GLY A 215 -3.06 10.95 -23.13
CA GLY A 215 -1.88 11.52 -23.81
C GLY A 215 -1.82 13.04 -23.78
N LYS A 216 -2.45 13.69 -22.79
CA LYS A 216 -2.48 15.15 -22.65
C LYS A 216 -1.79 15.58 -21.37
N GLN A 217 -0.67 16.29 -21.54
CA GLN A 217 0.07 16.90 -20.45
C GLN A 217 -0.40 18.34 -20.22
N VAL A 218 -0.67 18.69 -18.96
CA VAL A 218 -0.87 20.07 -18.55
C VAL A 218 0.49 20.75 -18.44
N THR A 219 0.74 21.76 -19.27
CA THR A 219 2.01 22.50 -19.30
C THR A 219 1.93 23.86 -18.60
N ARG A 220 0.72 24.41 -18.45
CA ARG A 220 0.43 25.64 -17.72
C ARG A 220 -0.98 25.57 -17.12
N ILE A 221 -1.10 26.01 -15.88
CA ILE A 221 -2.38 26.34 -15.24
C ILE A 221 -2.32 27.86 -15.02
N GLU A 222 -3.26 28.60 -15.59
CA GLU A 222 -3.39 30.05 -15.42
C GLU A 222 -4.33 30.38 -14.26
#